data_AF-A0A8D8K2D2-F1
#
_entry.id   AF-A0A8D8K2D2-F1
#
_cell.length_a   1.000
_cell.length_b   1.000
_cell.length_c   1.000
_cell.angle_alpha   90.00
_cell.angle_beta   90.00
_cell.angle_gamma   90.00
#
_symmetry.space_group_name_H-M   'P 1'
#
loop_
_entity.id
_entity.type
_entity.pdbx_description
1 polymer ?
#
loop_
_entity_poly.entity_id
_entity_poly.type
_entity_poly.pdbx_seq_one_letter_code
_entity_poly.pdbx_strand_id
1 'polypeptide(L)'
;MTSTKEADVETDTILELLEIFIHSILFARELYPAAIFRPRRAYNIPVQVSIFKPLNDYLEKTLRAARELKRQRKLHKVELLVYKEESAGHLESYVMELEDREF
;
A
#
# COMPACT_ATOMS: atom_id res chain seq x y z
N MET A 1 -20.03 -17.91 -13.85
CA MET A 1 -20.25 -16.52 -13.39
C MET A 1 -19.69 -16.23 -11.99
N THR A 2 -19.20 -17.22 -11.25
CA THR A 2 -18.60 -17.07 -9.90
C THR A 2 -17.16 -16.55 -9.92
N SER A 3 -16.34 -17.01 -10.86
CA SER A 3 -14.88 -16.78 -10.89
C SER A 3 -14.43 -15.29 -10.95
N THR A 4 -15.17 -14.41 -11.62
CA THR A 4 -14.77 -12.98 -11.74
C THR A 4 -15.01 -12.17 -10.45
N LYS A 5 -16.01 -12.54 -9.64
CA LYS A 5 -16.29 -11.84 -8.38
C LYS A 5 -15.27 -12.20 -7.31
N GLU A 6 -14.86 -13.46 -7.25
CA GLU A 6 -13.87 -13.95 -6.29
C GLU A 6 -12.50 -13.29 -6.51
N ALA A 7 -12.08 -13.12 -7.76
CA ALA A 7 -10.83 -12.43 -8.11
C ALA A 7 -10.84 -10.93 -7.75
N ASP A 8 -11.99 -10.26 -7.84
CA ASP A 8 -12.10 -8.84 -7.48
C ASP A 8 -12.04 -8.65 -5.96
N VAL A 9 -12.65 -9.56 -5.18
CA VAL A 9 -12.55 -9.57 -3.70
C VAL A 9 -11.11 -9.83 -3.25
N GLU A 10 -10.42 -10.79 -3.87
CA GLU A 10 -9.01 -11.06 -3.56
C GLU A 10 -8.14 -9.83 -3.88
N THR A 11 -8.35 -9.19 -5.02
CA THR A 11 -7.65 -7.97 -5.40
C THR A 11 -7.92 -6.84 -4.39
N ASP A 12 -9.18 -6.60 -4.02
CA ASP A 12 -9.54 -5.56 -3.05
C ASP A 12 -8.86 -5.79 -1.68
N THR A 13 -8.82 -7.04 -1.23
CA THR A 13 -8.14 -7.45 0.01
C THR A 13 -6.64 -7.18 -0.04
N ILE A 14 -5.97 -7.53 -1.15
CA ILE A 14 -4.54 -7.28 -1.35
C ILE A 14 -4.26 -5.77 -1.34
N LEU A 15 -5.10 -4.97 -2.00
CA LEU A 15 -4.93 -3.53 -2.08
C LEU A 15 -5.16 -2.84 -0.73
N GLU A 16 -6.12 -3.33 0.06
CA GLU A 16 -6.33 -2.85 1.43
C GLU A 16 -5.12 -3.16 2.33
N LEU A 17 -4.55 -4.37 2.21
CA LEU A 17 -3.33 -4.73 2.93
C LEU A 17 -2.13 -3.87 2.51
N LEU A 18 -2.01 -3.59 1.21
CA LEU A 18 -0.97 -2.71 0.67
C LEU A 18 -1.08 -1.30 1.26
N GLU A 19 -2.30 -0.75 1.36
CA GLU A 19 -2.54 0.54 2.00
C GLU A 19 -2.10 0.56 3.46
N ILE A 20 -2.48 -0.46 4.23
CA ILE A 20 -2.10 -0.59 5.64
C ILE A 20 -0.58 -0.68 5.79
N PHE A 21 0.08 -1.44 4.91
CA PHE A 21 1.53 -1.63 4.95
C PHE A 21 2.27 -0.33 4.65
N ILE A 22 1.84 0.42 3.62
CA ILE A 22 2.40 1.73 3.29
C ILE A 22 2.26 2.67 4.49
N HIS A 23 1.06 2.80 5.06
CA HIS A 23 0.84 3.65 6.23
C HIS A 23 1.72 3.25 7.43
N SER A 24 1.89 1.94 7.65
CA SER A 24 2.74 1.42 8.71
C SER A 24 4.21 1.79 8.52
N ILE A 25 4.73 1.73 7.29
CA ILE A 25 6.10 2.18 6.98
C ILE A 25 6.23 3.69 7.19
N LEU A 26 5.30 4.48 6.67
CA LEU A 26 5.33 5.94 6.81
C LEU A 26 5.37 6.37 8.28
N PHE A 27 4.61 5.69 9.13
CA PHE A 27 4.60 5.95 10.58
C PHE A 27 5.86 5.43 11.27
N ALA A 28 6.24 4.17 11.04
CA ALA A 28 7.35 3.52 11.74
C ALA A 28 8.72 4.12 11.40
N ARG A 29 8.87 4.66 10.19
CA ARG A 29 10.09 5.36 9.74
C ARG A 29 10.03 6.87 9.96
N GLU A 30 8.98 7.37 10.60
CA GLU A 30 8.80 8.79 10.93
C GLU A 30 8.92 9.71 9.70
N LEU A 31 8.53 9.20 8.52
CA LEU A 31 8.60 9.95 7.25
C LEU A 31 7.58 11.10 7.21
N TYR A 32 6.53 10.99 8.04
CA TYR A 32 5.56 12.03 8.28
C TYR A 32 5.39 12.24 9.80
N PRO A 33 5.03 13.46 10.23
CA PRO A 33 4.84 13.75 11.65
C PRO A 33 3.80 12.84 12.30
N ALA A 34 4.10 12.26 13.47
CA ALA A 34 3.16 11.40 14.19
C ALA A 34 1.77 12.05 14.44
N ALA A 35 1.72 13.38 14.52
CA ALA A 35 0.50 14.16 14.69
C ALA A 35 -0.56 13.92 13.59
N ILE A 36 -0.15 13.50 12.38
CA ILE A 36 -1.07 13.22 11.28
C ILE A 36 -1.60 11.79 11.26
N PHE A 37 -1.18 10.92 12.18
CA PHE A 37 -1.63 9.53 12.24
C PHE A 37 -2.63 9.32 13.37
N ARG A 38 -3.62 8.46 13.13
CA ARG A 38 -4.59 8.03 14.15
C ARG A 38 -4.69 6.51 14.17
N PRO A 39 -4.85 5.90 15.35
CA PRO A 39 -5.08 4.47 15.45
C PRO A 39 -6.45 4.13 14.85
N ARG A 40 -6.45 3.15 13.95
CA ARG A 40 -7.65 2.52 13.39
C ARG A 40 -7.52 1.02 13.57
N ARG A 41 -8.63 0.31 13.70
CA ARG A 41 -8.64 -1.15 13.74
C ARG A 41 -8.87 -1.68 12.32
N ALA A 42 -7.90 -2.43 11.80
CA ALA A 42 -8.01 -3.14 10.53
C ALA A 42 -7.56 -4.58 10.77
N TYR A 43 -8.24 -5.59 10.21
CA TYR A 43 -7.93 -7.02 10.44
C TYR A 43 -7.74 -7.40 11.92
N ASN A 44 -8.52 -6.77 12.79
CA ASN A 44 -8.46 -6.95 14.24
C ASN A 44 -7.14 -6.53 14.92
N ILE A 45 -6.24 -5.83 14.20
CA ILE A 45 -5.00 -5.26 14.71
C ILE A 45 -5.07 -3.71 14.72
N PRO A 46 -4.42 -3.03 15.68
CA PRO A 46 -4.31 -1.57 15.66
C PRO A 46 -3.28 -1.14 14.61
N VAL A 47 -3.71 -0.29 13.68
CA VAL A 47 -2.88 0.27 12.61
C VAL A 47 -2.89 1.80 12.67
N GLN A 48 -1.78 2.44 12.37
CA GLN A 48 -1.69 3.90 12.32
C GLN A 48 -2.02 4.35 10.91
N VAL A 49 -3.07 5.16 10.75
CA VAL A 49 -3.55 5.63 9.43
C VAL A 49 -3.47 7.15 9.39
N SER A 50 -3.03 7.69 8.25
CA SER A 50 -2.92 9.13 8.05
C SER A 50 -4.32 9.76 7.97
N ILE A 51 -4.49 10.94 8.56
CA ILE A 51 -5.66 11.82 8.37
C ILE A 51 -5.33 13.02 7.46
N PHE A 52 -4.11 13.10 6.93
CA PHE A 52 -3.68 14.19 6.07
C PHE A 52 -4.20 13.98 4.64
N LYS A 53 -5.19 14.80 4.26
CA LYS A 53 -5.91 14.66 2.99
C LYS A 53 -5.00 14.55 1.76
N PRO A 54 -3.98 15.40 1.54
CA PRO A 54 -3.14 15.30 0.35
C PRO A 54 -2.38 13.98 0.22
N LEU A 55 -1.88 13.43 1.34
CA LEU A 55 -1.22 12.12 1.36
C LEU A 55 -2.22 11.01 1.02
N ASN A 56 -3.39 11.03 1.66
CA ASN A 56 -4.41 10.01 1.44
C ASN A 56 -4.95 10.05 0.01
N ASP A 57 -5.19 11.23 -0.55
CA ASP A 57 -5.62 11.40 -1.95
C ASP A 57 -4.56 10.85 -2.93
N TYR A 58 -3.27 11.00 -2.61
CA TYR A 58 -2.18 10.46 -3.43
C TYR A 58 -2.13 8.92 -3.36
N LEU A 59 -2.21 8.37 -2.16
CA LEU A 59 -2.24 6.92 -1.94
C LEU A 59 -3.46 6.30 -2.62
N GLU A 60 -4.65 6.88 -2.46
CA GLU A 60 -5.88 6.40 -3.11
C GLU A 60 -5.73 6.33 -4.62
N LYS A 61 -5.24 7.40 -5.27
CA LYS A 61 -5.03 7.42 -6.73
C LYS A 61 -4.01 6.36 -7.18
N THR A 62 -2.95 6.18 -6.42
CA THR A 62 -1.88 5.23 -6.72
C THR A 62 -2.39 3.79 -6.57
N LEU A 63 -3.09 3.49 -5.48
CA LEU A 63 -3.70 2.18 -5.22
C LEU A 63 -4.82 1.86 -6.21
N ARG A 64 -5.58 2.88 -6.67
CA ARG A 64 -6.56 2.70 -7.74
C ARG A 64 -5.91 2.27 -9.05
N ALA A 65 -4.78 2.86 -9.41
CA ALA A 65 -4.01 2.42 -10.58
C ALA A 65 -3.46 1.00 -10.39
N ALA A 66 -2.93 0.69 -9.21
CA ALA A 66 -2.45 -0.64 -8.87
C ALA A 66 -3.57 -1.71 -8.94
N ARG A 67 -4.78 -1.39 -8.48
CA ARG A 67 -5.97 -2.27 -8.60
C ARG A 67 -6.22 -2.64 -10.05
N GLU A 68 -6.26 -1.66 -10.95
CA GLU A 68 -6.52 -1.91 -12.36
C GLU A 68 -5.40 -2.74 -13.01
N LEU A 69 -4.14 -2.52 -12.62
CA LEU A 69 -3.01 -3.33 -13.09
C LEU A 69 -3.06 -4.77 -12.56
N LYS A 70 -3.46 -4.99 -11.30
CA LYS A 70 -3.62 -6.33 -10.72
C LYS A 70 -4.77 -7.10 -11.37
N ARG A 71 -5.90 -6.43 -11.66
CA ARG A 71 -7.03 -7.03 -12.42
C ARG A 71 -6.62 -7.47 -13.82
N GLN A 72 -5.68 -6.76 -14.44
CA GLN A 72 -5.09 -7.12 -15.73
C GLN A 72 -3.94 -8.14 -15.62
N ARG A 73 -3.61 -8.61 -14.41
CA ARG A 73 -2.43 -9.47 -14.12
C ARG A 73 -1.10 -8.88 -14.59
N LYS A 74 -0.98 -7.56 -14.56
CA LYS A 74 0.24 -6.81 -14.93
C LYS A 74 1.02 -6.27 -13.73
N LEU A 75 0.43 -6.33 -12.53
CA LEU A 75 1.08 -5.91 -11.29
C LEU A 75 1.70 -7.12 -10.60
N HIS A 76 3.03 -7.21 -10.66
CA HIS A 76 3.81 -8.28 -10.02
C HIS A 76 4.54 -7.81 -8.76
N LYS A 77 4.86 -6.52 -8.67
CA LYS A 77 5.70 -5.97 -7.60
C LYS A 77 5.32 -4.54 -7.31
N VAL A 78 5.26 -4.17 -6.04
CA VAL A 78 5.16 -2.80 -5.57
C VAL A 78 6.37 -2.49 -4.70
N GLU A 79 7.03 -1.37 -4.96
CA GLU A 79 8.26 -0.98 -4.29
C GLU A 79 8.12 0.42 -3.71
N LEU A 80 8.35 0.57 -2.41
CA LEU A 80 8.37 1.86 -1.72
C LEU A 80 9.84 2.21 -1.44
N LEU A 81 10.30 3.28 -2.08
CA LEU A 81 11.67 3.78 -1.98
C LEU A 81 11.72 5.01 -1.09
N VAL A 82 12.61 4.98 -0.11
CA VAL A 82 12.90 6.12 0.76
C VAL A 82 14.25 6.69 0.34
N TYR A 83 14.28 7.97 0.00
CA TYR A 83 15.50 8.68 -0.39
C TYR A 83 15.96 9.59 0.74
N LYS A 84 17.28 9.75 0.86
CA LYS A 84 17.86 10.77 1.73
C LYS A 84 18.28 11.96 0.87
N GLU A 85 17.84 13.15 1.25
CA GLU A 85 18.02 14.40 0.48
C GLU A 85 19.49 14.69 0.14
N GLU A 86 20.42 14.27 1.02
CA GLU A 86 21.86 14.56 0.91
C GLU A 86 22.71 13.42 0.33
N SER A 87 22.12 12.31 -0.10
CA SER A 87 22.87 11.18 -0.64
C SER A 87 22.26 10.74 -1.97
N ALA A 88 23.09 10.60 -3.01
CA ALA A 88 22.66 10.19 -4.34
C ALA A 88 22.10 8.75 -4.42
N GLY A 89 21.93 8.06 -3.28
CA GLY A 89 21.42 6.70 -3.16
C GLY A 89 20.10 6.64 -2.38
N HIS A 90 19.30 5.62 -2.67
CA HIS A 90 18.12 5.29 -1.86
C HIS A 90 18.57 4.80 -0.48
N LEU A 91 17.91 5.30 0.58
CA LEU A 91 18.19 4.91 1.95
C LEU A 91 17.64 3.50 2.20
N GLU A 92 16.40 3.26 1.78
CA GLU A 92 15.68 2.01 2.03
C GLU A 92 14.75 1.68 0.86
N SER A 93 14.60 0.38 0.59
CA SER A 93 13.61 -0.16 -0.34
C SER A 93 12.75 -1.21 0.35
N TYR A 94 11.44 -1.03 0.27
CA TYR A 94 10.44 -1.97 0.76
C TYR A 94 9.73 -2.58 -0.45
N VAL A 95 10.07 -3.83 -0.75
CA VAL A 95 9.56 -4.57 -1.89
C VAL A 95 8.44 -5.51 -1.46
N MET A 96 7.30 -5.43 -2.14
CA MET A 96 6.15 -6.31 -1.98
C MET A 96 5.91 -7.04 -3.30
N GLU A 97 6.17 -8.34 -3.28
CA GLU A 97 5.92 -9.21 -4.42
C GLU A 97 4.48 -9.73 -4.36
N LEU A 98 3.79 -9.63 -5.48
CA LEU A 98 2.39 -10.01 -5.63
C LEU A 98 2.33 -11.21 -6.56
N GLU A 99 2.31 -12.40 -5.97
CA GLU A 99 2.13 -13.63 -6.73
C GLU A 99 0.69 -13.71 -7.26
N ASP A 100 0.54 -14.11 -8.52
CA ASP A 100 -0.74 -14.57 -9.05
C ASP A 100 -0.76 -16.08 -8.79
N ARG A 101 -1.76 -16.60 -8.07
CA ARG A 101 -1.88 -18.05 -7.91
C ARG A 101 -2.13 -18.66 -9.29
N GLU A 102 -1.14 -19.36 -9.82
CA GLU A 102 -1.32 -20.24 -10.97
C GLU A 102 -2.14 -21.45 -10.48
N PHE A 103 -3.35 -21.61 -11.02
CA PHE A 103 -4.21 -22.78 -10.79
C PHE A 103 -3.94 -23.84 -11.85
#